data_AF-A0A8T3NGX5-F1
#
_entry.id   AF-A0A8T3NGX5-F1
#
_cell.length_a   1.000
_cell.length_b   1.000
_cell.length_c   1.000
_cell.angle_alpha   90.00
_cell.angle_beta   90.00
_cell.angle_gamma   90.00
#
_symmetry.space_group_name_H-M   'P 1'
#
loop_
_entity.id
_entity.type
_entity.pdbx_description
1 polymer ?
#
loop_
_entity_poly.entity_id
_entity_poly.type
_entity_poly.pdbx_seq_one_letter_code
_entity_poly.pdbx_strand_id
1 'polypeptide(L)'
;MPDLQMRSAQPTSTHPVYPGGHPLSAERAAILAADPERERLITQMLAATSEEEIAAARRAQEMWLAANPDDFGVLEAGEALSYAEEALFGDELPEGPDVAVGGERERPTIPSPRSGPSRDAQRSAESPRRL
;
A
#
# COMPACT_ATOMS: atom_id res chain seq x y z
N MET A 1 -27.70 -60.43 -18.45
CA MET A 1 -27.72 -58.95 -18.41
C MET A 1 -27.73 -58.53 -16.95
N PRO A 2 -26.60 -58.04 -16.41
CA PRO A 2 -26.69 -57.03 -15.38
C PRO A 2 -25.76 -55.82 -15.62
N ASP A 3 -26.32 -54.67 -15.26
CA ASP A 3 -25.73 -53.43 -14.77
C ASP A 3 -24.55 -52.76 -15.48
N LEU A 4 -24.93 -51.74 -16.26
CA LEU A 4 -24.17 -50.53 -16.52
C LEU A 4 -23.74 -49.87 -15.19
N GLN A 5 -22.54 -50.18 -14.71
CA GLN A 5 -21.89 -49.32 -13.73
C GLN A 5 -21.63 -47.95 -14.36
N MET A 6 -22.46 -46.97 -13.99
CA MET A 6 -22.16 -45.56 -14.11
C MET A 6 -20.85 -45.26 -13.38
N ARG A 7 -19.75 -45.29 -14.12
CA ARG A 7 -18.49 -44.68 -13.72
C ARG A 7 -18.71 -43.19 -13.67
N SER A 8 -18.94 -42.66 -12.47
CA SER A 8 -18.86 -41.24 -12.17
C SER A 8 -17.55 -40.71 -12.74
N ALA A 9 -17.65 -39.88 -13.77
CA ALA A 9 -16.52 -39.12 -14.28
C ALA A 9 -16.09 -38.18 -13.16
N GLN A 10 -14.98 -38.50 -12.48
CA GLN A 10 -14.27 -37.52 -11.70
C GLN A 10 -13.64 -36.54 -12.70
N PRO A 11 -13.89 -35.23 -12.61
CA PRO A 11 -13.10 -34.28 -13.37
C PRO A 11 -11.66 -34.35 -12.85
N THR A 12 -10.76 -34.90 -13.67
CA THR A 12 -9.33 -34.73 -13.48
C THR A 12 -9.01 -33.26 -13.77
N SER A 13 -9.17 -32.41 -12.75
CA SER A 13 -8.61 -31.06 -12.80
C SER A 13 -7.10 -31.20 -12.67
N THR A 14 -6.46 -31.49 -13.79
CA THR A 14 -5.01 -31.46 -13.98
C THR A 14 -4.61 -29.99 -14.00
N HIS A 15 -4.61 -29.36 -12.83
CA HIS A 15 -3.90 -28.10 -12.66
C HIS A 15 -2.40 -28.40 -12.79
N PRO A 16 -1.64 -27.56 -13.51
CA PRO A 16 -0.20 -27.67 -13.52
C PRO A 16 0.32 -27.54 -12.09
N VAL A 17 0.96 -28.60 -11.60
CA VAL A 17 1.67 -28.60 -10.33
C VAL A 17 2.85 -27.66 -10.50
N TYR A 18 2.75 -26.45 -9.97
CA TYR A 18 3.90 -25.58 -9.78
C TYR A 18 4.85 -26.27 -8.80
N PRO A 19 6.09 -26.59 -9.18
CA PRO A 19 7.06 -27.19 -8.27
C PRO A 19 7.57 -26.08 -7.34
N GLY A 20 6.88 -25.88 -6.20
CA GLY A 20 7.36 -24.95 -5.18
C GLY A 20 6.37 -24.54 -4.09
N GLY A 21 5.06 -24.67 -4.31
CA GLY A 21 4.05 -24.31 -3.31
C GLY A 21 3.22 -25.52 -2.95
N HIS A 22 3.62 -26.27 -1.92
CA HIS A 22 2.64 -27.14 -1.27
C HIS A 22 1.59 -26.20 -0.66
N PRO A 23 0.31 -26.30 -1.04
CA PRO A 23 -0.71 -25.49 -0.40
C PRO A 23 -0.63 -25.74 1.11
N LEU A 24 -0.55 -24.65 1.89
CA LEU A 24 -0.54 -24.71 3.34
C LEU A 24 -1.63 -25.68 3.81
N SER A 25 -1.25 -26.70 4.57
CA SER A 25 -2.25 -27.57 5.16
C SER A 25 -3.21 -26.72 5.99
N ALA A 26 -4.50 -27.04 5.93
CA ALA A 26 -5.51 -26.29 6.68
C ALA A 26 -5.17 -26.18 8.18
N GLU A 27 -4.54 -27.24 8.72
CA GLU A 27 -4.02 -27.28 10.08
C GLU A 27 -2.93 -26.23 10.34
N ARG A 28 -1.92 -26.12 9.46
CA ARG A 28 -0.85 -25.13 9.64
C ARG A 28 -1.35 -23.71 9.39
N ALA A 29 -2.30 -23.52 8.48
CA ALA A 29 -2.97 -22.23 8.30
C ALA A 29 -3.72 -21.80 9.57
N ALA A 30 -4.42 -22.74 10.23
CA ALA A 30 -5.10 -22.47 11.50
C ALA A 30 -4.12 -22.14 12.63
N ILE A 31 -2.98 -22.83 12.70
CA ILE A 31 -1.92 -22.53 13.68
C ILE A 31 -1.37 -21.12 13.48
N LEU A 32 -1.03 -20.75 12.24
CA LEU A 32 -0.53 -19.41 11.92
C LEU A 32 -1.59 -18.35 12.21
N ALA A 33 -2.85 -18.59 11.86
CA ALA A 33 -3.94 -17.66 12.12
C ALA A 33 -4.18 -17.40 13.62
N ALA A 34 -3.82 -18.34 14.49
CA ALA A 34 -3.90 -18.20 15.94
C ALA A 34 -2.64 -17.57 16.56
N ASP A 35 -1.61 -17.29 15.77
CA ASP A 35 -0.35 -16.70 16.26
C ASP A 35 -0.52 -15.20 16.52
N PRO A 36 -0.36 -14.73 17.77
CA PRO A 36 -0.53 -13.32 18.11
C PRO A 36 0.56 -12.43 17.49
N GLU A 37 1.77 -12.94 17.24
CA GLU A 37 2.82 -12.15 16.58
C GLU A 37 2.46 -11.90 15.11
N ARG A 38 1.81 -12.87 14.46
CA ARG A 38 1.27 -12.69 13.11
C ARG A 38 0.22 -11.59 13.06
N GLU A 39 -0.74 -11.62 13.99
CA GLU A 39 -1.81 -10.61 14.06
C GLU A 39 -1.25 -9.21 14.32
N ARG A 40 -0.26 -9.10 15.21
CA ARG A 40 0.44 -7.85 15.50
C ARG A 40 1.16 -7.32 14.25
N LEU A 41 1.88 -8.18 13.54
CA LEU A 41 2.56 -7.83 12.30
C LEU A 41 1.57 -7.30 11.25
N ILE A 42 0.48 -8.04 11.00
CA ILE A 42 -0.56 -7.63 10.05
C ILE A 42 -1.13 -6.26 10.43
N THR A 43 -1.44 -6.06 11.71
CA THR A 43 -1.94 -4.78 12.21
C THR A 43 -0.94 -3.65 11.99
N GLN A 44 0.35 -3.89 12.25
CA GLN A 44 1.41 -2.92 12.01
C GLN A 44 1.52 -2.55 10.53
N MET A 45 1.43 -3.53 9.63
CA MET A 45 1.49 -3.30 8.18
C MET A 45 0.31 -2.47 7.69
N LEU A 46 -0.91 -2.77 8.15
CA LEU A 46 -2.11 -2.05 7.77
C LEU A 46 -2.20 -0.63 8.36
N ALA A 47 -1.51 -0.38 9.47
CA ALA A 47 -1.51 0.91 10.15
C ALA A 47 -0.31 1.81 9.78
N ALA A 48 0.65 1.32 8.99
CA ALA A 48 1.83 2.08 8.61
C ALA A 48 1.46 3.23 7.67
N THR A 49 1.84 4.47 8.03
CA THR A 49 1.50 5.68 7.27
C THR A 49 2.69 6.57 6.96
N SER A 50 3.84 6.31 7.61
CA SER A 50 5.09 7.03 7.40
C SER A 50 6.17 6.13 6.80
N GLU A 51 7.18 6.73 6.18
CA GLU A 51 8.32 6.01 5.59
C GLU A 51 9.00 5.09 6.61
N GLU A 52 9.23 5.58 7.84
CA GLU A 52 9.87 4.80 8.90
C GLU A 52 9.01 3.60 9.32
N GLU A 53 7.70 3.78 9.45
CA GLU A 53 6.76 2.70 9.78
C GLU A 53 6.68 1.67 8.66
N ILE A 54 6.64 2.13 7.41
CA ILE A 54 6.59 1.26 6.23
C ILE A 54 7.87 0.43 6.12
N ALA A 55 9.04 1.06 6.27
CA ALA A 55 10.31 0.37 6.25
C ALA A 55 10.43 -0.64 7.40
N ALA A 56 9.95 -0.30 8.59
CA ALA A 56 9.95 -1.21 9.74
C ALA A 56 9.01 -2.41 9.51
N ALA A 57 7.80 -2.15 9.02
CA ALA A 57 6.81 -3.18 8.71
C ALA A 57 7.29 -4.14 7.60
N ARG A 58 7.96 -3.61 6.57
CA ARG A 58 8.52 -4.41 5.47
C ARG A 58 9.62 -5.35 5.94
N ARG A 59 10.55 -4.88 6.79
CA ARG A 59 11.57 -5.76 7.40
C ARG A 59 10.95 -6.85 8.26
N ALA A 60 9.93 -6.50 9.05
CA ALA A 60 9.22 -7.47 9.88
C ALA A 60 8.49 -8.53 9.03
N GLN A 61 7.89 -8.10 7.91
CA GLN A 61 7.28 -9.00 6.93
C GLN A 61 8.29 -9.98 6.33
N GLU A 62 9.44 -9.49 5.85
CA GLU A 62 10.51 -10.32 5.29
C GLU A 62 11.01 -11.37 6.30
N MET A 63 11.23 -10.95 7.55
CA MET A 63 11.62 -11.85 8.63
C MET A 63 10.57 -12.94 8.90
N TRP A 64 9.28 -12.58 8.90
CA TRP A 64 8.20 -13.55 9.09
C TRP A 64 8.14 -14.56 7.96
N LEU A 65 8.15 -14.09 6.71
CA LEU A 65 8.04 -14.93 5.52
C LEU A 65 9.28 -15.82 5.32
N ALA A 66 10.44 -15.45 5.85
CA ALA A 66 11.60 -16.37 5.87
C ALA A 66 11.30 -17.67 6.63
N ALA A 67 10.49 -17.61 7.69
CA ALA A 67 10.07 -18.77 8.48
C ALA A 67 8.72 -19.37 8.00
N ASN A 68 7.85 -18.51 7.47
CA ASN A 68 6.48 -18.84 7.06
C ASN A 68 6.21 -18.36 5.62
N PRO A 69 6.90 -18.94 4.60
CA PRO A 69 6.90 -18.40 3.24
C PRO A 69 5.52 -18.38 2.58
N ASP A 70 4.65 -19.31 2.97
CA ASP A 70 3.33 -19.48 2.35
C ASP A 70 2.21 -18.73 3.10
N ASP A 71 2.52 -17.93 4.13
CA ASP A 71 1.49 -17.26 4.95
C ASP A 71 0.73 -16.17 4.17
N PHE A 72 -0.38 -16.58 3.55
CA PHE A 72 -1.20 -15.74 2.69
C PHE A 72 -1.68 -14.44 3.33
N GLY A 73 -2.01 -14.42 4.63
CA GLY A 73 -2.49 -13.17 5.23
C GLY A 73 -1.36 -12.16 5.49
N VAL A 74 -0.12 -12.62 5.70
CA VAL A 74 1.05 -11.71 5.77
C VAL A 74 1.47 -11.27 4.35
N LEU A 75 1.29 -12.12 3.34
CA LEU A 75 1.47 -11.73 1.93
C LEU A 75 0.44 -10.66 1.51
N GLU A 76 -0.84 -10.86 1.83
CA GLU A 76 -1.93 -9.91 1.54
C GLU A 76 -1.74 -8.58 2.28
N ALA A 77 -1.36 -8.61 3.56
CA ALA A 77 -1.01 -7.39 4.28
C ALA A 77 0.19 -6.65 3.65
N GLY A 78 1.11 -7.38 3.02
CA GLY A 78 2.25 -6.82 2.29
C GLY A 78 1.87 -6.08 1.02
N GLU A 79 0.83 -6.53 0.34
CA GLU A 79 0.25 -5.84 -0.80
C GLU A 79 -0.33 -4.49 -0.35
N ALA A 80 -1.12 -4.49 0.74
CA ALA A 80 -1.64 -3.26 1.34
C ALA A 80 -0.52 -2.29 1.77
N LEU A 81 0.56 -2.81 2.35
CA LEU A 81 1.74 -2.01 2.70
C LEU A 81 2.42 -1.38 1.48
N SER A 82 2.45 -2.10 0.36
CA SER A 82 3.02 -1.59 -0.90
C SER A 82 2.16 -0.48 -1.50
N TYR A 83 0.84 -0.55 -1.38
CA TYR A 83 -0.03 0.58 -1.73
C TYR A 83 0.17 1.80 -0.83
N ALA A 84 0.42 1.61 0.47
CA ALA A 84 0.74 2.72 1.38
C ALA A 84 2.08 3.37 1.01
N GLU A 85 3.08 2.58 0.61
CA GLU A 85 4.36 3.07 0.09
C GLU A 85 4.17 3.86 -1.22
N GLU A 86 3.44 3.31 -2.19
CA GLU A 86 3.11 4.01 -3.42
C GLU A 86 2.34 5.31 -3.17
N ALA A 87 1.42 5.35 -2.20
CA ALA A 87 0.71 6.58 -1.86
C ALA A 87 1.62 7.65 -1.24
N LEU A 88 2.66 7.24 -0.49
CA LEU A 88 3.59 8.16 0.15
C LEU A 88 4.63 8.73 -0.83
N PHE A 89 5.08 7.92 -1.79
CA PHE A 89 6.16 8.29 -2.73
C PHE A 89 5.69 8.55 -4.17
N GLY A 90 4.45 8.18 -4.50
CA GLY A 90 3.88 8.25 -5.86
C GLY A 90 3.35 9.63 -6.27
N ASP A 91 3.30 10.59 -5.35
CA ASP A 91 2.88 11.98 -5.64
C ASP A 91 3.99 12.82 -6.31
N GLU A 92 5.19 12.23 -6.53
CA GLU A 92 6.34 12.87 -7.18
C GLU A 92 6.50 12.49 -8.67
N LEU A 93 5.40 12.22 -9.38
CA LEU A 93 5.42 12.37 -10.83
C LEU A 93 5.05 13.83 -11.16
N PRO A 94 5.98 14.67 -11.64
CA PRO A 94 5.56 15.93 -12.24
C PRO A 94 4.60 15.55 -13.38
N GLU A 95 3.35 16.01 -13.29
CA GLU A 95 2.46 16.03 -14.44
C GLU A 95 3.29 16.57 -15.60
N GLY A 96 3.51 15.73 -16.62
CA GLY A 96 4.37 16.07 -17.74
C GLY A 96 4.00 17.46 -18.24
N PRO A 97 4.99 18.31 -18.61
CA PRO A 97 4.71 19.69 -19.00
C PRO A 97 3.59 19.66 -20.01
N ASP A 98 2.51 20.37 -19.70
CA ASP A 98 1.34 20.57 -20.56
C ASP A 98 1.85 20.90 -21.97
N VAL A 99 1.95 19.87 -22.82
CA VAL A 99 2.43 20.02 -24.19
C VAL A 99 1.25 20.60 -24.93
N ALA A 100 1.11 21.91 -24.79
CA ALA A 100 0.28 22.78 -25.60
C ALA A 100 0.77 22.71 -27.04
N VAL A 101 0.39 21.66 -27.77
CA VAL A 101 0.50 21.61 -29.22
C VAL A 101 -0.67 22.39 -29.80
N GLY A 102 -0.35 23.63 -30.16
CA GLY A 102 -0.84 24.27 -31.38
C GLY A 102 -2.25 24.83 -31.32
N GLY A 103 -2.35 26.14 -31.01
CA GLY A 103 -3.62 26.82 -31.05
C GLY A 103 -3.55 28.34 -30.86
N GLU A 104 -2.80 29.01 -31.74
CA GLU A 104 -3.17 30.33 -32.27
C GLU A 104 -3.16 31.56 -31.32
N ARG A 105 -2.24 32.49 -31.63
CA ARG A 105 -2.53 33.93 -31.81
C ARG A 105 -3.29 34.65 -30.68
N GLU A 106 -2.54 35.35 -29.84
CA GLU A 106 -2.38 36.82 -29.84
C GLU A 106 -1.96 37.29 -28.44
N ARG A 107 -0.91 38.13 -28.42
CA ARG A 107 -0.49 38.85 -27.21
C ARG A 107 -1.46 40.00 -26.96
N PRO A 108 -1.92 40.19 -25.72
CA PRO A 108 -2.06 41.53 -25.18
C PRO A 108 -1.00 41.75 -24.10
N THR A 109 -0.05 42.63 -24.41
CA THR A 109 0.81 43.31 -23.45
C THR A 109 -0.07 43.99 -22.41
N ILE A 110 -0.04 43.52 -21.16
CA ILE A 110 -0.59 44.25 -20.01
C ILE A 110 0.60 44.76 -19.17
N PRO A 111 0.70 46.07 -18.92
CA PRO A 111 1.80 46.64 -18.15
C PRO A 111 1.65 46.35 -16.64
N SER A 112 2.70 45.82 -16.02
CA SER A 112 3.01 46.06 -14.60
C SER A 112 3.19 47.57 -14.39
N PRO A 113 2.66 48.21 -13.33
CA PRO A 113 3.20 48.08 -11.96
C PRO A 113 2.11 48.25 -10.86
N ARG A 114 2.33 48.03 -9.56
CA ARG A 114 3.19 48.85 -8.69
C ARG A 114 3.31 48.21 -7.31
N SER A 115 4.56 48.10 -6.83
CA SER A 115 4.90 47.86 -5.43
C SER A 115 4.17 48.84 -4.51
N GLY A 116 3.49 48.30 -3.50
CA GLY A 116 3.10 49.01 -2.28
C GLY A 116 4.05 48.62 -1.14
N PRO A 117 4.38 49.55 -0.21
CA PRO A 117 5.34 49.29 0.85
C PRO A 117 4.77 48.40 1.97
N SER A 118 5.66 47.57 2.54
CA SER A 118 5.51 46.90 3.83
C SER A 118 4.98 47.81 4.94
N ARG A 119 4.08 47.25 5.75
CA ARG A 119 3.79 47.61 7.15
C ARG A 119 3.63 46.25 7.85
N ASP A 120 4.54 45.78 8.70
CA ASP A 120 4.85 46.34 10.02
C ASP A 120 3.64 47.01 10.67
N ALA A 121 2.83 46.18 11.32
CA ALA A 121 1.85 46.45 12.39
C ALA A 121 0.86 45.26 12.35
N GLN A 122 0.65 44.44 13.37
CA GLN A 122 0.44 44.78 14.77
C GLN A 122 0.98 43.61 15.63
N ARG A 123 1.90 43.90 16.54
CA ARG A 123 1.65 44.04 17.99
C ARG A 123 1.24 42.69 18.61
N SER A 124 2.20 41.99 19.22
CA SER A 124 2.63 42.17 20.62
C SER A 124 1.51 41.90 21.62
N ALA A 125 1.87 41.07 22.60
CA ALA A 125 1.33 41.06 23.96
C ALA A 125 -0.10 40.46 24.00
N GLU A 126 -0.53 39.62 24.93
CA GLU A 126 -0.16 39.38 26.30
C GLU A 126 -1.28 38.48 26.83
N SER A 127 -0.95 37.40 27.55
CA SER A 127 -1.70 37.01 28.77
C SER A 127 -1.17 35.70 29.35
N PRO A 128 -0.43 35.77 30.45
CA PRO A 128 -0.38 34.73 31.46
C PRO A 128 -1.46 34.99 32.52
N ARG A 129 -2.23 33.97 32.92
CA ARG A 129 -2.92 33.89 34.23
C ARG A 129 -3.38 32.44 34.44
N ARG A 130 -2.63 31.66 35.23
CA ARG A 130 -2.90 31.35 36.65
C ARG A 130 -4.32 30.83 36.90
N LEU A 131 -4.38 29.58 37.34
CA LEU A 131 -4.77 29.23 38.72
C LEU A 131 -3.95 28.02 39.16
#